data_AF-L7LQR8-F1
#
_entry.id   AF-L7LQR8-F1
#
_cell.length_a   1.000
_cell.length_b   1.000
_cell.length_c   1.000
_cell.angle_alpha   90.00
_cell.angle_beta   90.00
_cell.angle_gamma   90.00
#
_symmetry.space_group_name_H-M   'P 1'
#
loop_
_entity.id
_entity.type
_entity.pdbx_description
1 polymer ?
#
loop_
_entity_poly.entity_id
_entity_poly.type
_entity_poly.pdbx_seq_one_letter_code
_entity_poly.pdbx_strand_id
1 'polypeptide(L)'
;MAAFTALILWAVATSTMASNGMFSDPSDIHIPCYQEPWWLASSVFNVYLLSVSEGNWKNKERICVRSQYLRGNSRNRTAWRTLDFYSVNEASARSSLGETPINVTTSVNIALDAHTKGEGLLDANVTTNFADLMFLGVNTSDPCYTGQYQFSVLYGDNRCLLLETRNTGYLGRSALSTERHCSLWIHKRDIKNPLQCCVFMFHILCGRSVQVFEDSCFQEQDDDFS
;
A
#
# COMPACT_ATOMS: atom_id res chain seq x y z
N MET A 1 -5.00 -44.09 -20.75
CA MET A 1 -4.47 -43.90 -19.38
C MET A 1 -2.95 -43.77 -19.34
N ALA A 2 -2.18 -44.65 -19.99
CA ALA A 2 -0.71 -44.61 -19.98
C ALA A 2 -0.07 -43.30 -20.52
N ALA A 3 -0.66 -42.68 -21.55
CA ALA A 3 -0.15 -41.42 -22.11
C ALA A 3 -0.33 -40.22 -21.15
N PHE A 4 -1.39 -40.23 -20.35
CA PHE A 4 -1.68 -39.15 -19.40
C PHE A 4 -0.77 -39.22 -18.18
N THR A 5 -0.50 -40.43 -17.69
CA THR A 5 0.50 -40.67 -16.63
C THR A 5 1.91 -40.32 -17.09
N ALA A 6 2.25 -40.58 -18.35
CA ALA A 6 3.54 -40.20 -18.92
C ALA A 6 3.73 -38.67 -18.99
N LEU A 7 2.68 -37.93 -19.36
CA LEU A 7 2.70 -36.46 -19.39
C LEU A 7 2.82 -35.85 -17.98
N ILE A 8 2.13 -36.39 -16.99
CA ILE A 8 2.23 -35.93 -15.60
C ILE A 8 3.65 -36.19 -15.07
N LEU A 9 4.21 -37.37 -15.33
CA LEU A 9 5.58 -37.71 -14.92
C LEU A 9 6.62 -36.85 -15.64
N TRP A 10 6.40 -36.49 -16.91
CA TRP A 10 7.26 -35.54 -17.63
C TRP A 10 7.20 -34.15 -17.01
N ALA A 11 5.99 -33.64 -16.72
CA ALA A 11 5.82 -32.33 -16.10
C ALA A 11 6.50 -32.24 -14.72
N VAL A 12 6.39 -33.30 -13.91
CA VAL A 12 7.01 -33.38 -12.58
C VAL A 12 8.53 -33.58 -12.66
N ALA A 13 9.03 -34.32 -13.66
CA ALA A 13 10.47 -34.46 -13.87
C ALA A 13 11.10 -33.15 -14.38
N THR A 14 10.40 -32.37 -15.21
CA THR A 14 10.88 -31.07 -15.67
C THR A 14 10.82 -29.98 -14.60
N SER A 15 9.88 -30.05 -13.65
CA SER A 15 9.75 -29.03 -12.60
C SER A 15 10.87 -29.14 -11.54
N THR A 16 11.32 -30.35 -11.21
CA THR A 16 12.45 -30.55 -10.28
C THR A 16 13.79 -30.11 -10.87
N MET A 17 13.96 -30.14 -12.20
CA MET A 17 15.13 -29.59 -12.87
C MET A 17 15.09 -28.06 -13.02
N ALA A 18 13.91 -27.44 -12.92
CA ALA A 18 13.77 -25.97 -12.90
C ALA A 18 13.85 -25.37 -11.48
N SER A 19 13.51 -26.14 -10.43
CA SER A 19 13.48 -25.64 -9.05
C SER A 19 14.79 -25.82 -8.28
N ASN A 20 15.66 -26.75 -8.70
CA ASN A 20 16.94 -26.96 -8.03
C ASN A 20 17.99 -25.98 -8.56
N GLY A 21 17.98 -24.76 -8.01
CA GLY A 21 19.10 -23.82 -8.11
C GLY A 21 18.97 -22.72 -9.17
N MET A 22 17.80 -22.52 -9.79
CA MET A 22 17.63 -21.44 -10.78
C MET A 22 17.48 -20.04 -10.14
N PHE A 23 17.17 -19.98 -8.85
CA PHE A 23 17.27 -18.77 -8.05
C PHE A 23 18.20 -19.07 -6.87
N SER A 24 19.49 -18.83 -7.05
CA SER A 24 20.38 -18.61 -5.91
C SER A 24 19.74 -17.52 -5.05
N ASP A 25 19.49 -17.81 -3.77
CA ASP A 25 19.03 -16.81 -2.80
C ASP A 25 19.93 -15.59 -2.92
N PRO A 26 19.43 -14.48 -3.48
CA PRO A 26 20.27 -13.34 -3.75
C PRO A 26 20.36 -12.54 -2.46
N SER A 27 21.15 -13.05 -1.51
CA SER A 27 21.58 -12.28 -0.35
C SER A 27 22.32 -10.99 -0.75
N ASP A 28 22.69 -10.83 -2.03
CA ASP A 28 23.42 -9.70 -2.61
C ASP A 28 22.73 -8.98 -3.80
N ILE A 29 21.47 -9.27 -4.16
CA ILE A 29 20.81 -8.38 -5.15
C ILE A 29 20.39 -7.10 -4.42
N HIS A 30 21.29 -6.13 -4.43
CA HIS A 30 20.97 -4.73 -4.17
C HIS A 30 20.03 -4.24 -5.26
N ILE A 31 18.75 -4.04 -4.91
CA ILE A 31 17.73 -3.42 -5.77
C ILE A 31 17.42 -1.97 -5.31
N PRO A 32 18.41 -1.09 -5.06
CA PRO A 32 18.14 0.22 -4.50
C PRO A 32 17.29 1.08 -5.45
N CYS A 33 17.37 0.83 -6.77
CA CYS A 33 16.56 1.55 -7.77
C CYS A 33 15.05 1.27 -7.62
N TYR A 34 14.67 0.07 -7.18
CA TYR A 34 13.27 -0.29 -6.94
C TYR A 34 12.90 -0.26 -5.46
N GLN A 35 13.73 0.34 -4.59
CA GLN A 35 13.40 0.62 -3.20
C GLN A 35 13.49 2.13 -2.91
N GLU A 36 13.25 2.94 -3.93
CA GLU A 36 13.32 4.39 -3.86
C GLU A 36 11.91 4.98 -3.64
N PRO A 37 11.51 5.31 -2.39
CA PRO A 37 10.17 5.82 -2.11
C PRO A 37 9.97 7.27 -2.55
N TRP A 38 11.04 8.02 -2.80
CA TRP A 38 10.94 9.47 -2.99
C TRP A 38 10.12 9.85 -4.22
N TRP A 39 10.14 9.07 -5.29
CA TRP A 39 9.39 9.37 -6.51
C TRP A 39 7.89 9.55 -6.24
N LEU A 40 7.30 8.62 -5.49
CA LEU A 40 5.88 8.64 -5.19
C LEU A 40 5.57 9.53 -3.98
N ALA A 41 6.43 9.53 -2.95
CA ALA A 41 6.27 10.42 -1.79
C ALA A 41 6.27 11.91 -2.18
N SER A 42 7.17 12.31 -3.10
CA SER A 42 7.31 13.71 -3.55
C SER A 42 6.44 14.11 -4.73
N SER A 43 5.66 13.17 -5.28
CA SER A 43 4.79 13.46 -6.42
C SER A 43 3.72 14.47 -6.07
N VAL A 44 3.52 15.45 -6.94
CA VAL A 44 2.42 16.43 -6.84
C VAL A 44 1.04 15.82 -7.09
N PHE A 45 0.97 14.68 -7.78
CA PHE A 45 -0.29 13.98 -8.03
C PHE A 45 -0.81 13.26 -6.79
N ASN A 46 -2.13 13.14 -6.74
CA ASN A 46 -2.82 12.28 -5.77
C ASN A 46 -2.39 10.82 -5.94
N VAL A 47 -2.24 10.16 -4.80
CA VAL A 47 -1.86 8.76 -4.69
C VAL A 47 -2.96 8.04 -3.92
N TYR A 48 -3.39 6.89 -4.40
CA TYR A 48 -4.48 6.12 -3.78
C TYR A 48 -3.95 4.79 -3.27
N LEU A 49 -4.54 4.32 -2.17
CA LEU A 49 -4.32 2.98 -1.67
C LEU A 49 -5.11 1.99 -2.52
N LEU A 50 -4.41 1.22 -3.36
CA LEU A 50 -5.04 0.24 -4.23
C LEU A 50 -5.39 -1.04 -3.46
N SER A 51 -4.45 -1.55 -2.67
CA SER A 51 -4.60 -2.86 -2.02
C SER A 51 -3.79 -2.97 -0.74
N VAL A 52 -4.24 -3.82 0.17
CA VAL A 52 -3.54 -4.18 1.41
C VAL A 52 -3.45 -5.70 1.56
N SER A 53 -2.53 -6.20 2.36
CA SER A 53 -2.46 -7.64 2.62
C SER A 53 -3.70 -8.11 3.39
N GLU A 54 -4.09 -9.37 3.15
CA GLU A 54 -5.29 -9.95 3.73
C GLU A 54 -5.18 -9.99 5.27
N GLY A 55 -5.97 -9.15 5.94
CA GLY A 55 -6.06 -9.03 7.40
C GLY A 55 -7.47 -8.61 7.83
N ASN A 56 -7.60 -7.81 8.89
CA ASN A 56 -8.89 -7.32 9.42
C ASN A 56 -9.67 -6.37 8.48
N TRP A 57 -9.26 -6.22 7.21
CA TRP A 57 -9.94 -5.38 6.22
C TRP A 57 -11.29 -5.95 5.76
N LYS A 58 -11.51 -7.26 5.91
CA LYS A 58 -12.69 -7.97 5.34
C LYS A 58 -14.07 -7.46 5.76
N ASN A 59 -14.16 -6.61 6.79
CA ASN A 59 -15.43 -6.13 7.34
C ASN A 59 -15.53 -4.60 7.44
N LYS A 60 -14.62 -3.84 6.82
CA LYS A 60 -14.70 -2.37 6.84
C LYS A 60 -15.56 -1.89 5.67
N GLU A 61 -16.50 -1.00 5.97
CA GLU A 61 -17.28 -0.25 4.99
C GLU A 61 -16.38 0.34 3.90
N ARG A 62 -16.94 0.67 2.72
CA ARG A 62 -16.21 1.16 1.54
C ARG A 62 -15.49 2.49 1.82
N ILE A 63 -14.33 2.39 2.46
CA ILE A 63 -13.45 3.51 2.78
C ILE A 63 -12.44 3.67 1.65
N CYS A 64 -12.48 4.84 1.03
CA CYS A 64 -11.48 5.27 0.09
C CYS A 64 -10.33 5.96 0.83
N VAL A 65 -9.10 5.65 0.45
CA VAL A 65 -7.89 6.24 1.04
C VAL A 65 -7.05 6.91 -0.04
N ARG A 66 -6.77 8.19 0.15
CA ARG A 66 -5.97 9.02 -0.77
C ARG A 66 -4.92 9.80 0.00
N SER A 67 -3.77 10.03 -0.62
CA SER A 67 -2.76 10.96 -0.12
C SER A 67 -2.53 12.11 -1.10
N GLN A 68 -2.73 13.33 -0.64
CA GLN A 68 -2.56 14.55 -1.45
C GLN A 68 -1.26 15.28 -1.09
N TYR A 69 -0.58 15.81 -2.10
CA TYR A 69 0.64 16.56 -1.89
C TYR A 69 0.36 17.98 -1.40
N LEU A 70 1.06 18.40 -0.35
CA LEU A 70 0.99 19.78 0.13
C LEU A 70 2.24 20.56 -0.29
N ARG A 71 3.42 20.03 0.06
CA ARG A 71 4.72 20.62 -0.24
C ARG A 71 5.83 19.61 0.01
N GLY A 72 7.05 19.90 -0.43
CA GLY A 72 8.19 19.02 -0.21
C GLY A 72 9.52 19.77 -0.24
N ASN A 73 10.51 19.18 0.41
CA ASN A 73 11.88 19.63 0.42
C ASN A 73 12.77 18.52 -0.15
N SER A 74 13.18 18.67 -1.41
CA SER A 74 14.02 17.68 -2.09
C SER A 74 15.43 17.54 -1.51
N ARG A 75 15.96 18.57 -0.84
CA ARG A 75 17.27 18.49 -0.18
C ARG A 75 17.23 17.56 1.02
N ASN A 76 16.14 17.63 1.79
CA ASN A 76 15.96 16.81 2.99
C ASN A 76 15.20 15.51 2.70
N ARG A 77 14.66 15.36 1.49
CA ARG A 77 13.79 14.25 1.07
C ARG A 77 12.58 14.05 1.97
N THR A 78 11.99 15.18 2.36
CA THR A 78 10.77 15.24 3.16
C THR A 78 9.62 15.74 2.29
N ALA A 79 8.50 15.03 2.27
CA ALA A 79 7.27 15.46 1.63
C ALA A 79 6.15 15.58 2.66
N TRP A 80 5.49 16.74 2.72
CA TRP A 80 4.28 16.93 3.50
C TRP A 80 3.07 16.63 2.63
N ARG A 81 2.22 15.76 3.12
CA ARG A 81 1.02 15.30 2.43
C ARG A 81 -0.15 15.27 3.40
N THR A 82 -1.37 15.25 2.86
CA THR A 82 -2.52 14.76 3.63
C THR A 82 -2.69 13.27 3.40
N LEU A 83 -3.38 12.63 4.34
CA LEU A 83 -3.93 11.30 4.22
C LEU A 83 -5.42 11.39 4.51
N ASP A 84 -6.22 11.22 3.46
CA ASP A 84 -7.66 11.38 3.50
C ASP A 84 -8.35 10.02 3.52
N PHE A 85 -9.39 9.94 4.34
CA PHE A 85 -10.32 8.83 4.49
C PHE A 85 -11.71 9.35 4.20
N TYR A 86 -12.41 8.73 3.26
CA TYR A 86 -13.79 9.09 2.97
C TYR A 86 -14.60 7.87 2.59
N SER A 87 -15.84 7.83 3.07
CA SER A 87 -16.83 6.86 2.62
C SER A 87 -17.54 7.41 1.39
N VAL A 88 -17.76 6.55 0.40
CA VAL A 88 -18.61 6.87 -0.74
C VAL A 88 -19.93 6.16 -0.53
N ASN A 89 -20.92 6.89 -0.01
CA ASN A 89 -22.29 6.39 0.04
C ASN A 89 -22.78 6.19 -1.40
N GLU A 90 -23.26 4.98 -1.72
CA GLU A 90 -23.85 4.74 -3.03
C GLU A 90 -25.00 5.73 -3.27
N ALA A 91 -24.93 6.45 -4.38
CA ALA A 91 -26.05 7.24 -4.92
C ALA A 91 -27.24 6.36 -5.38
N SER A 92 -27.38 5.13 -4.85
CA SER A 92 -28.43 4.17 -5.18
C SER A 92 -29.69 4.34 -4.31
N ALA A 93 -29.64 5.07 -3.20
CA ALA A 93 -30.84 5.53 -2.52
C ALA A 93 -31.35 6.83 -3.16
N ARG A 94 -32.04 6.71 -4.30
CA ARG A 94 -33.02 7.70 -4.76
C ARG A 94 -34.11 7.82 -3.70
N SER A 95 -33.85 8.62 -2.68
CA SER A 95 -34.85 9.04 -1.70
C SER A 95 -35.05 10.52 -1.90
N SER A 96 -36.21 10.82 -2.49
CA SER A 96 -36.93 12.08 -2.36
C SER A 96 -36.53 12.89 -1.11
N LEU A 97 -36.35 14.19 -1.31
CA LEU A 97 -36.08 15.24 -0.32
C LEU A 97 -34.59 15.58 -0.09
N GLY A 98 -34.01 16.33 -1.04
CA GLY A 98 -33.13 17.49 -0.79
C GLY A 98 -31.88 17.38 0.10
N GLU A 99 -31.49 16.22 0.60
CA GLU A 99 -30.32 16.07 1.47
C GLU A 99 -29.10 15.66 0.64
N THR A 100 -28.14 16.58 0.53
CA THR A 100 -26.81 16.32 -0.03
C THR A 100 -26.14 15.18 0.72
N PRO A 101 -25.55 14.17 0.04
CA PRO A 101 -24.84 13.09 0.69
C PRO A 101 -23.70 13.66 1.53
N ILE A 102 -23.69 13.34 2.82
CA ILE A 102 -22.63 13.76 3.75
C ILE A 102 -21.41 12.87 3.47
N ASN A 103 -20.49 13.36 2.63
CA ASN A 103 -19.16 12.80 2.48
C ASN A 103 -18.38 13.09 3.76
N VAL A 104 -18.41 12.18 4.74
CA VAL A 104 -17.53 12.30 5.91
C VAL A 104 -16.11 12.06 5.42
N THR A 105 -15.39 13.16 5.22
CA THR A 105 -13.98 13.15 4.82
C THR A 105 -13.15 13.51 6.04
N THR A 106 -12.34 12.58 6.51
CA THR A 106 -11.35 12.83 7.54
C THR A 106 -9.97 12.93 6.90
N SER A 107 -9.27 14.03 7.14
CA SER A 107 -7.96 14.30 6.56
C SER A 107 -6.92 14.51 7.66
N VAL A 108 -5.77 13.88 7.52
CA VAL A 108 -4.67 13.87 8.49
C VAL A 108 -3.40 14.36 7.83
N ASN A 109 -2.68 15.26 8.48
CA ASN A 109 -1.39 15.75 7.97
C ASN A 109 -0.27 14.77 8.32
N ILE A 110 0.44 14.33 7.28
CA ILE A 110 1.58 13.42 7.38
C ILE A 110 2.84 14.07 6.79
N ALA A 111 3.99 13.84 7.42
CA ALA A 111 5.29 14.11 6.83
C ALA A 111 5.97 12.79 6.49
N LEU A 112 6.41 12.65 5.25
CA LEU A 112 7.06 11.46 4.71
C LEU A 112 8.54 11.76 4.49
N ASP A 113 9.41 11.08 5.23
CA ASP A 113 10.86 11.19 5.15
C ASP A 113 11.43 9.95 4.45
N ALA A 114 11.92 10.15 3.22
CA ALA A 114 12.48 9.10 2.37
C ALA A 114 14.00 8.98 2.61
N HIS A 115 14.39 8.08 3.52
CA HIS A 115 15.79 7.83 3.85
C HIS A 115 16.48 6.98 2.76
N THR A 116 17.45 7.56 2.06
CA THR A 116 18.26 6.89 1.03
C THR A 116 19.47 6.14 1.58
N LYS A 117 19.64 6.02 2.90
CA LYS A 117 20.79 5.33 3.51
C LYS A 117 20.65 3.80 3.41
N GLY A 118 20.50 3.27 2.20
CA GLY A 118 20.65 1.86 1.85
C GLY A 118 19.55 0.90 2.30
N GLU A 119 18.69 1.28 3.26
CA GLU A 119 17.74 0.35 3.88
C GLU A 119 16.32 0.37 3.27
N GLY A 120 16.08 1.22 2.25
CA GLY A 120 14.77 1.32 1.62
C GLY A 120 13.68 1.64 2.65
N LEU A 121 13.86 2.70 3.44
CA LEU A 121 12.94 3.05 4.52
C LEU A 121 12.15 4.32 4.19
N LEU A 122 10.89 4.31 4.59
CA LEU A 122 10.03 5.47 4.58
C LEU A 122 9.50 5.70 5.99
N ASP A 123 9.91 6.81 6.59
CA ASP A 123 9.39 7.24 7.88
C ASP A 123 8.20 8.18 7.66
N ALA A 124 7.09 7.92 8.34
CA ALA A 124 5.88 8.73 8.28
C ALA A 124 5.58 9.30 9.67
N ASN A 125 5.65 10.61 9.80
CA ASN A 125 5.28 11.32 11.02
C ASN A 125 3.85 11.84 10.91
N VAL A 126 2.96 11.31 11.75
CA VAL A 126 1.55 11.70 11.81
C VAL A 126 1.38 12.77 12.87
N THR A 127 0.98 13.96 12.43
CA THR A 127 0.93 15.15 13.31
C THR A 127 -0.43 15.37 13.99
N THR A 128 -1.45 14.57 13.67
CA THR A 128 -2.81 14.71 14.20
C THR A 128 -3.34 13.39 14.76
N ASN A 129 -4.01 13.46 15.92
CA ASN A 129 -4.61 12.29 16.57
C ASN A 129 -5.66 11.62 15.67
N PHE A 130 -5.48 10.35 15.33
CA PHE A 130 -6.48 9.63 14.53
C PHE A 130 -6.63 8.14 14.86
N ALA A 131 -7.87 7.72 15.16
CA ALA A 131 -8.20 6.37 15.61
C ALA A 131 -8.30 5.33 14.48
N ASP A 132 -8.50 5.74 13.21
CA ASP A 132 -8.77 4.80 12.11
C ASP A 132 -7.52 4.31 11.36
N LEU A 133 -6.29 4.62 11.80
CA LEU A 133 -5.05 4.06 11.21
C LEU A 133 -4.85 2.55 11.46
N MET A 134 -5.84 1.88 12.06
CA MET A 134 -5.84 0.44 12.35
C MET A 134 -5.51 -0.44 11.12
N PHE A 135 -5.73 0.04 9.89
CA PHE A 135 -5.42 -0.70 8.65
C PHE A 135 -3.92 -0.76 8.32
N LEU A 136 -3.08 0.08 8.94
CA LEU A 136 -1.63 0.00 8.81
C LEU A 136 -1.01 -1.09 9.71
N GLY A 137 -1.82 -1.88 10.43
CA GLY A 137 -1.33 -2.84 11.41
C GLY A 137 -1.01 -2.22 12.78
N VAL A 138 -1.53 -1.02 13.05
CA VAL A 138 -1.35 -0.27 14.30
C VAL A 138 -2.45 -0.66 15.29
N ASN A 139 -2.06 -1.15 16.47
CA ASN A 139 -2.98 -1.72 17.47
C ASN A 139 -3.68 -0.61 18.28
N THR A 140 -5.00 -0.69 18.47
CA THR A 140 -5.83 0.38 19.09
C THR A 140 -5.76 0.45 20.62
N SER A 141 -4.99 -0.43 21.26
CA SER A 141 -4.74 -0.38 22.70
C SER A 141 -3.63 0.60 23.10
N ASP A 142 -2.98 1.25 22.12
CA ASP A 142 -1.83 2.12 22.33
C ASP A 142 -2.25 3.60 22.34
N PRO A 143 -1.94 4.39 23.38
CA PRO A 143 -2.29 5.82 23.47
C PRO A 143 -1.55 6.73 22.46
N CYS A 144 -0.82 6.18 21.51
CA CYS A 144 -0.02 6.90 20.50
C CYS A 144 -0.79 7.09 19.18
N TYR A 145 -1.80 7.96 19.23
CA TYR A 145 -2.56 8.41 18.05
C TYR A 145 -1.84 9.52 17.25
N THR A 146 -0.68 9.95 17.74
CA THR A 146 0.37 10.73 17.07
C THR A 146 1.66 9.94 17.19
N GLY A 147 2.43 9.82 16.12
CA GLY A 147 3.57 8.93 16.14
C GLY A 147 4.41 8.94 14.87
N GLN A 148 5.63 8.46 15.03
CA GLN A 148 6.53 8.12 13.94
C GLN A 148 6.29 6.66 13.58
N TYR A 149 5.82 6.44 12.36
CA TYR A 149 5.66 5.12 11.76
C TYR A 149 6.81 4.88 10.80
N GLN A 150 7.30 3.65 10.75
CA GLN A 150 8.37 3.27 9.84
C GLN A 150 7.89 2.15 8.93
N PHE A 151 8.13 2.33 7.63
CA PHE A 151 7.79 1.36 6.60
C PHE A 151 9.04 0.88 5.87
N SER A 152 9.14 -0.42 5.65
CA SER A 152 10.06 -0.98 4.67
C SER A 152 9.49 -0.76 3.27
N VAL A 153 10.29 -0.24 2.35
CA VAL A 153 9.96 -0.10 0.94
C VAL A 153 10.34 -1.40 0.25
N LEU A 154 9.35 -2.25 -0.01
CA LEU A 154 9.58 -3.54 -0.66
C LEU A 154 9.75 -3.38 -2.18
N TYR A 155 9.02 -2.43 -2.77
CA TYR A 155 9.10 -2.09 -4.18
C TYR A 155 8.65 -0.64 -4.39
N GLY A 156 9.31 0.08 -5.29
CA GLY A 156 9.01 1.46 -5.63
C GLY A 156 9.37 1.74 -7.08
N ASP A 157 8.43 2.34 -7.80
CA ASP A 157 8.63 2.86 -9.15
C ASP A 157 8.05 4.30 -9.19
N ASN A 158 8.26 5.02 -10.28
CA ASN A 158 7.66 6.34 -10.51
C ASN A 158 6.13 6.32 -10.64
N ARG A 159 5.50 5.14 -10.55
CA ARG A 159 4.06 4.91 -10.69
C ARG A 159 3.40 4.22 -9.49
N CYS A 160 4.18 3.56 -8.64
CA CYS A 160 3.66 2.79 -7.51
C CYS A 160 4.65 2.70 -6.36
N LEU A 161 4.13 2.43 -5.17
CA LEU A 161 4.93 2.24 -3.97
C LEU A 161 4.32 1.12 -3.13
N LEU A 162 5.12 0.10 -2.85
CA LEU A 162 4.80 -1.03 -2.02
C LEU A 162 5.53 -0.92 -0.69
N LEU A 163 4.76 -0.82 0.38
CA LEU A 163 5.24 -0.63 1.73
C LEU A 163 4.87 -1.84 2.59
N GLU A 164 5.77 -2.20 3.51
CA GLU A 164 5.52 -3.11 4.61
C GLU A 164 5.64 -2.33 5.93
N THR A 165 4.64 -2.43 6.79
CA THR A 165 4.68 -1.81 8.12
C THR A 165 5.69 -2.55 9.00
N ARG A 166 6.66 -1.82 9.58
CA ARG A 166 7.45 -2.33 10.70
C ARG A 166 6.68 -2.12 12.00
N ASN A 167 6.27 -3.20 12.65
CA ASN A 167 5.61 -3.10 13.95
C ASN A 167 6.65 -2.74 15.02
N THR A 168 6.75 -1.46 15.37
CA THR A 168 7.69 -0.96 16.38
C THR A 168 7.26 -1.24 17.82
N GLY A 169 6.10 -1.87 18.04
CA GLY A 169 5.45 -1.99 19.36
C GLY A 169 5.70 -3.27 20.16
N TYR A 170 6.38 -4.31 19.64
CA TYR A 170 6.47 -5.60 20.35
C TYR A 170 7.85 -6.26 20.30
N LEU A 171 8.80 -5.70 21.05
CA LEU A 171 10.02 -6.41 21.49
C LEU A 171 9.76 -7.46 22.60
N GLY A 172 8.51 -7.92 22.80
CA GLY A 172 8.17 -8.66 24.03
C GLY A 172 7.03 -9.68 24.01
N ARG A 173 6.41 -10.02 22.87
CA ARG A 173 5.37 -11.07 22.88
C ARG A 173 5.37 -11.89 21.60
N SER A 174 5.91 -13.10 21.72
CA SER A 174 5.76 -14.26 20.82
C SER A 174 5.79 -13.94 19.32
N ALA A 175 7.00 -14.01 18.77
CA ALA A 175 7.33 -14.01 17.34
C ALA A 175 6.73 -15.22 16.61
N LEU A 176 5.42 -15.22 16.35
CA LEU A 176 4.73 -16.26 15.57
C LEU A 176 3.62 -15.76 14.64
N SER A 177 3.30 -14.46 14.58
CA SER A 177 2.52 -13.93 13.45
C SER A 177 3.48 -13.56 12.32
N THR A 178 3.64 -14.46 11.36
CA THR A 178 4.37 -14.24 10.10
C THR A 178 3.61 -13.35 9.10
N GLU A 179 2.54 -12.67 9.54
CA GLU A 179 1.71 -11.85 8.67
C GLU A 179 2.38 -10.50 8.43
N ARG A 180 2.91 -10.33 7.21
CA ARG A 180 3.40 -9.03 6.73
C ARG A 180 2.21 -8.12 6.45
N HIS A 181 2.20 -6.94 7.05
CA HIS A 181 1.21 -5.91 6.74
C HIS A 181 1.73 -5.05 5.59
N CYS A 182 1.22 -5.31 4.38
CA CYS A 182 1.62 -4.61 3.18
C CYS A 182 0.55 -3.66 2.68
N SER A 183 0.97 -2.59 2.01
CA SER A 183 0.10 -1.66 1.30
C SER A 183 0.67 -1.28 -0.06
N LEU A 184 -0.20 -1.25 -1.09
CA LEU A 184 0.12 -0.85 -2.45
C LEU A 184 -0.50 0.51 -2.76
N TRP A 185 0.36 1.47 -3.05
CA TRP A 185 -0.02 2.83 -3.39
C TRP A 185 0.25 3.09 -4.87
N ILE A 186 -0.69 3.76 -5.56
CA ILE A 186 -0.63 3.99 -7.01
C ILE A 186 -1.02 5.44 -7.30
N HIS A 187 -0.41 6.04 -8.33
CA HIS A 187 -0.82 7.36 -8.81
C HIS A 187 -2.26 7.37 -9.35
N LYS A 188 -2.96 8.50 -9.20
CA LYS A 188 -4.30 8.71 -9.77
C LYS A 188 -4.39 8.26 -11.24
N ARG A 189 -3.42 8.66 -12.06
CA ARG A 189 -3.41 8.37 -13.51
C ARG A 189 -3.36 6.87 -13.84
N ASP A 190 -2.78 6.08 -12.93
CA ASP A 190 -2.53 4.65 -13.13
C ASP A 190 -3.52 3.78 -12.33
N ILE A 191 -4.37 4.34 -11.45
CA ILE A 191 -5.20 3.54 -10.53
C ILE A 191 -6.28 2.71 -11.24
N LYS A 192 -6.83 3.18 -12.38
CA LYS A 192 -7.79 2.41 -13.20
C LYS A 192 -7.13 1.28 -13.98
N ASN A 193 -5.84 1.42 -14.27
CA ASN A 193 -5.07 0.44 -15.03
C ASN A 193 -3.67 0.32 -14.39
N PRO A 194 -3.58 -0.27 -13.19
CA PRO A 194 -2.34 -0.32 -12.45
C PRO A 194 -1.34 -1.18 -13.19
N LEU A 195 -0.06 -0.84 -13.02
CA LEU A 195 0.99 -1.61 -13.65
C LEU A 195 1.01 -3.05 -13.16
N GLN A 196 1.03 -3.96 -14.14
CA GLN A 196 1.12 -5.39 -13.87
C GLN A 196 2.37 -5.72 -13.07
N CYS A 197 3.50 -5.02 -13.26
CA CYS A 197 4.70 -5.19 -12.44
C CYS A 197 4.44 -4.87 -10.96
N CYS A 198 3.75 -3.77 -10.64
CA CYS A 198 3.47 -3.38 -9.26
C CYS A 198 2.51 -4.36 -8.57
N VAL A 199 1.46 -4.77 -9.27
CA VAL A 199 0.48 -5.75 -8.77
C VAL A 199 1.14 -7.13 -8.60
N PHE A 200 1.97 -7.54 -9.56
CA PHE A 200 2.72 -8.79 -9.49
C PHE A 200 3.69 -8.79 -8.30
N MET A 201 4.48 -7.73 -8.12
CA MET A 201 5.40 -7.61 -7.00
C MET A 201 4.66 -7.62 -5.65
N PHE A 202 3.50 -7.00 -5.56
CA PHE A 202 2.64 -7.12 -4.37
C PHE A 202 2.30 -8.58 -4.08
N HIS A 203 1.82 -9.31 -5.07
CA HIS A 203 1.39 -10.70 -4.89
C HIS A 203 2.54 -11.61 -4.46
N ILE A 204 3.72 -11.44 -5.06
CA ILE A 204 4.90 -12.25 -4.74
C ILE A 204 5.44 -11.93 -3.33
N LEU A 205 5.48 -10.66 -2.93
CA LEU A 205 6.12 -10.24 -1.69
C LEU A 205 5.19 -10.27 -0.47
N CYS A 206 3.89 -10.09 -0.69
CA CYS A 206 2.88 -9.92 0.36
C CYS A 206 1.74 -10.95 0.29
N GLY A 207 1.67 -11.77 -0.74
CA GLY A 207 0.70 -12.86 -0.87
C GLY A 207 -0.71 -12.38 -1.23
N ARG A 208 -1.70 -12.81 -0.44
CA ARG A 208 -3.11 -12.49 -0.69
C ARG A 208 -3.40 -11.02 -0.38
N SER A 209 -4.14 -10.37 -1.28
CA SER A 209 -4.50 -8.96 -1.20
C SER A 209 -6.00 -8.77 -1.03
N VAL A 210 -6.39 -7.70 -0.36
CA VAL A 210 -7.73 -7.13 -0.45
C VAL A 210 -7.66 -5.80 -1.18
N GLN A 211 -8.50 -5.64 -2.20
CA GLN A 211 -8.62 -4.39 -2.93
C GLN A 211 -9.34 -3.36 -2.07
N VAL A 212 -8.75 -2.17 -1.96
CA VAL A 212 -9.29 -1.04 -1.19
C VAL A 212 -9.95 -0.03 -2.11
N PHE A 213 -9.34 0.20 -3.28
CA PHE A 213 -9.82 1.18 -4.24
C PHE A 213 -10.95 0.61 -5.11
N GLU A 214 -12.06 1.35 -5.20
CA GLU A 214 -13.17 1.13 -6.13
C GLU A 214 -13.37 2.37 -7.01
N ASP A 215 -14.03 2.24 -8.16
CA ASP A 215 -14.29 3.38 -9.06
C ASP A 215 -15.11 4.51 -8.40
N SER A 216 -15.89 4.17 -7.39
CA SER A 216 -16.63 5.13 -6.55
C SER A 216 -15.72 6.10 -5.81
N CYS A 217 -14.44 5.75 -5.60
CA CYS A 217 -13.45 6.58 -4.91
C CYS A 217 -12.95 7.77 -5.72
N PHE A 218 -13.31 7.91 -7.00
CA PHE A 218 -12.94 9.11 -7.75
C PHE A 218 -13.77 10.31 -7.32
N GLN A 219 -13.11 11.42 -6.96
CA GLN A 219 -13.78 12.70 -6.72
C GLN A 219 -13.73 13.55 -8.00
N GLU A 220 -14.85 14.17 -8.38
CA GLU A 220 -14.94 15.04 -9.57
C GLU A 220 -13.95 16.22 -9.54
N GLN A 221 -13.52 16.68 -8.35
CA GLN A 221 -12.50 17.72 -8.21
C GLN A 221 -11.10 17.30 -8.66
N ASP A 222 -10.86 16.00 -8.88
CA ASP A 222 -9.55 15.53 -9.30
C ASP A 222 -9.29 15.75 -10.82
N ASP A 223 -10.29 16.17 -11.62
CA ASP A 223 -10.20 16.22 -13.09
C ASP A 223 -9.68 17.56 -13.68
N ASP A 224 -9.38 18.55 -12.84
CA ASP A 224 -9.12 19.94 -13.28
C ASP A 224 -7.67 20.22 -13.74
N PHE A 225 -6.85 19.18 -13.96
CA PHE A 225 -5.53 19.31 -14.58
C PHE A 225 -5.32 18.18 -15.60
N SER A 226 -5.97 18.32 -16.76
CA SER A 226 -5.63 17.61 -18.00
C SER A 226 -4.89 18.53 -18.96
#